data_AF-W7CW48-F1
#
_entry.id   AF-W7CW48-F1
#
_cell.length_a   1.000
_cell.length_b   1.000
_cell.length_c   1.000
_cell.angle_alpha   90.00
_cell.angle_beta   90.00
_cell.angle_gamma   90.00
#
_symmetry.space_group_name_H-M   'P 1'
#
loop_
_entity.id
_entity.type
_entity.pdbx_description
1 polymer ?
#
loop_
_entity_poly.entity_id
_entity_poly.type
_entity_poly.pdbx_seq_one_letter_code
_entity_poly.pdbx_strand_id
1 'polypeptide(L)'
;MFVFPIFRVSQTNIIEAVGLGLVFSIVLIWTTKYDIRGEDIYIVRTKSFPFILMGLLIIRLIIKYYLSDTIAFGELAGMFWILGVSMIWPWRFAMHFQLKAKLKQQTKVKTIR
;
A
#
# COMPACT_ATOMS: atom_id res chain seq x y z
N MET A 1 7.16 15.09 -11.09
CA MET A 1 6.90 14.23 -12.28
C MET A 1 5.84 14.82 -13.20
N PHE A 2 4.66 15.20 -12.70
CA PHE A 2 3.52 15.68 -13.51
C PHE A 2 3.68 17.04 -14.23
N VAL A 3 4.83 17.70 -14.12
CA VAL A 3 5.12 18.99 -14.77
C VAL A 3 5.43 18.81 -16.26
N PHE A 4 5.96 17.64 -16.65
CA PHE A 4 6.29 17.34 -18.04
C PHE A 4 5.13 16.58 -18.72
N PRO A 5 4.78 16.91 -19.99
CA PRO A 5 3.64 16.32 -20.70
C PRO A 5 3.74 14.79 -20.87
N ILE A 6 4.97 14.24 -20.87
CA ILE A 6 5.24 12.79 -20.96
C ILE A 6 4.77 12.02 -19.71
N PHE A 7 4.50 12.71 -18.59
CA PHE A 7 4.02 12.12 -17.33
C PHE A 7 2.56 12.50 -17.02
N ARG A 8 1.82 13.08 -17.98
CA ARG A 8 0.39 13.31 -17.80
C ARG A 8 -0.35 11.99 -17.86
N VAL A 9 -0.67 11.49 -16.68
CA VAL A 9 -1.55 10.34 -16.51
C VAL A 9 -2.98 10.80 -16.78
N SER A 10 -3.71 10.06 -17.63
CA SER A 10 -5.15 10.29 -17.83
C SER A 10 -5.87 10.25 -16.47
N GLN A 11 -6.88 11.10 -16.27
CA GLN A 11 -7.58 11.15 -14.98
C GLN A 11 -8.23 9.81 -14.61
N THR A 12 -8.71 9.05 -15.61
CA THR A 12 -9.22 7.69 -15.43
C THR A 12 -8.17 6.75 -14.85
N ASN A 13 -6.95 6.81 -15.41
CA ASN A 13 -5.79 6.02 -14.97
C ASN A 13 -5.37 6.37 -13.52
N ILE A 14 -5.51 7.64 -13.11
CA ILE A 14 -5.25 8.08 -11.73
C ILE A 14 -6.27 7.45 -10.77
N ILE A 15 -7.56 7.49 -11.11
CA ILE A 15 -8.62 6.95 -10.26
C ILE A 15 -8.45 5.44 -10.08
N GLU A 16 -8.13 4.71 -11.15
CA GLU A 16 -7.84 3.28 -11.06
C GLU A 16 -6.62 2.99 -10.18
N ALA A 17 -5.52 3.74 -10.35
CA ALA A 17 -4.30 3.55 -9.57
C ALA A 17 -4.51 3.84 -8.08
N VAL A 18 -5.25 4.89 -7.74
CA VAL A 18 -5.64 5.23 -6.36
C VAL A 18 -6.56 4.17 -5.79
N GLY A 19 -7.60 3.78 -6.51
CA GLY A 19 -8.56 2.75 -6.07
C GLY A 19 -7.86 1.42 -5.77
N LEU A 20 -7.02 0.95 -6.69
CA LEU A 20 -6.20 -0.25 -6.47
C LEU A 20 -5.23 -0.08 -5.29
N GLY A 21 -4.54 1.06 -5.19
CA GLY A 21 -3.63 1.36 -4.09
C GLY A 21 -4.31 1.31 -2.72
N LEU A 22 -5.54 1.81 -2.61
CA LEU A 22 -6.35 1.74 -1.40
C LEU A 22 -6.78 0.31 -1.06
N VAL A 23 -7.25 -0.46 -2.05
CA VAL A 23 -7.62 -1.87 -1.86
C VAL A 23 -6.41 -2.66 -1.34
N PHE A 24 -5.22 -2.46 -1.90
CA PHE A 24 -4.02 -3.12 -1.40
C PHE A 24 -3.59 -2.65 -0.02
N SER A 25 -3.81 -1.39 0.33
CA SER A 25 -3.59 -0.93 1.70
C SER A 25 -4.45 -1.72 2.69
N ILE A 26 -5.69 -2.07 2.35
CA ILE A 26 -6.57 -2.88 3.22
C ILE A 26 -5.98 -4.29 3.39
N VAL A 27 -5.52 -4.92 2.31
CA VAL A 27 -4.87 -6.22 2.35
C VAL A 27 -3.61 -6.18 3.23
N LEU A 28 -2.79 -5.13 3.11
CA LEU A 28 -1.58 -4.94 3.93
C LEU A 28 -1.90 -4.80 5.41
N ILE A 29 -2.93 -4.02 5.73
CA ILE A 29 -3.45 -3.88 7.09
C ILE A 29 -3.85 -5.25 7.64
N TRP A 30 -4.62 -6.03 6.87
CA TRP A 30 -5.09 -7.34 7.29
C TRP A 30 -3.97 -8.37 7.46
N THR A 31 -2.95 -8.32 6.60
CA THR A 31 -1.80 -9.24 6.68
C THR A 31 -0.78 -8.84 7.75
N THR A 32 -0.96 -7.68 8.41
CA THR A 32 -0.04 -7.20 9.43
C THR A 32 -0.20 -8.03 10.72
N LYS A 33 0.84 -8.82 11.05
CA LYS A 33 0.90 -9.60 12.28
C LYS A 33 1.56 -8.78 13.41
N TYR A 34 0.95 -8.82 14.58
CA TYR A 34 1.53 -8.26 15.80
C TYR A 34 1.84 -9.41 16.74
N ASP A 35 3.08 -9.46 17.22
CA ASP A 35 3.52 -10.45 18.20
C ASP A 35 3.50 -9.78 19.58
N ILE A 36 2.78 -10.37 20.53
CA ILE A 36 2.68 -9.84 21.91
C ILE A 36 3.63 -10.70 22.75
N ARG A 37 4.78 -10.13 23.14
CA ARG A 37 5.75 -10.82 24.00
C ARG A 37 5.77 -10.15 25.35
N GLY A 38 5.10 -10.76 26.32
CA GLY A 38 5.04 -10.24 27.69
C GLY A 38 4.32 -8.89 27.76
N GLU A 39 5.04 -7.85 28.15
CA GLU A 39 4.53 -6.48 28.29
C GLU A 39 4.70 -5.62 27.02
N ASP A 40 5.43 -6.10 26.01
CA ASP A 40 5.78 -5.34 24.82
C ASP A 40 5.02 -5.83 23.57
N ILE A 41 4.53 -4.87 22.77
CA ILE A 41 3.86 -5.14 21.49
C ILE A 41 4.89 -4.95 20.37
N TYR A 42 5.30 -6.05 19.74
CA TYR A 42 6.20 -6.03 18.60
C TYR A 42 5.43 -6.09 17.28
N ILE A 43 5.80 -5.22 16.35
CA ILE A 43 5.28 -5.25 14.99
C ILE A 43 6.15 -6.19 14.16
N VAL A 44 5.60 -7.32 13.70
CA VAL A 44 6.31 -8.22 12.80
C VAL A 44 6.30 -7.61 11.39
N ARG A 45 7.47 -7.55 10.73
CA ARG A 45 7.60 -6.98 9.39
C ARG A 45 6.69 -7.73 8.40
N THR A 46 5.74 -7.02 7.78
CA THR A 46 4.86 -7.57 6.73
C THR A 46 5.65 -7.81 5.45
N LYS A 47 5.96 -9.08 5.13
CA LYS A 47 6.69 -9.48 3.91
C LYS A 47 5.84 -9.43 2.63
N SER A 48 4.53 -9.25 2.74
CA SER A 48 3.58 -9.30 1.62
C SER A 48 3.62 -8.06 0.72
N PHE A 49 4.17 -6.95 1.22
CA PHE A 49 4.18 -5.66 0.51
C PHE A 49 4.89 -5.71 -0.85
N PRO A 50 6.15 -6.17 -0.96
CA PRO A 50 6.84 -6.19 -2.24
C PRO A 50 6.22 -7.20 -3.21
N PHE A 51 5.66 -8.29 -2.69
CA PHE A 51 5.09 -9.35 -3.51
C PHE A 51 3.83 -8.89 -4.25
N ILE A 52 2.95 -8.18 -3.54
CA ILE A 52 1.73 -7.57 -4.11
C ILE A 52 2.10 -6.53 -5.17
N LEU A 53 3.05 -5.66 -4.83
CA LEU A 53 3.48 -4.56 -5.68
C LEU A 53 4.13 -5.10 -6.97
N MET A 54 4.96 -6.15 -6.84
CA MET A 54 5.61 -6.82 -7.97
C MET A 54 4.62 -7.62 -8.83
N GLY A 55 3.67 -8.33 -8.21
CA GLY A 55 2.65 -9.08 -8.94
C GLY A 55 1.79 -8.19 -9.83
N LEU A 56 1.36 -7.04 -9.31
CA LEU A 56 0.59 -6.07 -10.09
C LEU A 56 1.42 -5.42 -11.21
N LEU A 57 2.70 -5.17 -10.96
CA LEU A 57 3.65 -4.65 -11.96
C LEU A 57 3.83 -5.66 -13.11
N ILE A 58 3.99 -6.94 -12.78
CA ILE A 58 4.13 -8.03 -13.76
C ILE A 58 2.85 -8.19 -14.58
N ILE A 59 1.69 -8.26 -13.93
CA ILE A 59 0.39 -8.30 -14.62
C ILE A 59 0.26 -7.10 -15.57
N ARG A 60 0.69 -5.92 -15.13
CA ARG A 60 0.66 -4.70 -15.94
C ARG A 60 1.65 -4.71 -17.11
N LEU A 61 2.83 -5.27 -16.94
CA LEU A 61 3.80 -5.47 -18.03
C LEU A 61 3.28 -6.45 -19.07
N ILE A 62 2.62 -7.53 -18.62
CA ILE A 62 1.98 -8.51 -19.51
C ILE A 62 0.84 -7.85 -20.29
N ILE A 63 -0.06 -7.13 -19.61
CA ILE A 63 -1.14 -6.39 -20.29
C ILE A 63 -0.56 -5.41 -21.30
N LYS A 64 0.45 -4.60 -20.95
CA LYS A 64 1.11 -3.67 -21.87
C LYS A 64 1.75 -4.40 -23.07
N TYR A 65 2.39 -5.53 -22.84
CA TYR A 65 3.04 -6.33 -23.88
C TYR A 65 2.03 -6.81 -24.92
N TYR A 66 0.89 -7.34 -24.47
CA TYR A 66 -0.18 -7.78 -25.37
C TYR A 66 -0.97 -6.63 -26.00
N LEU A 67 -1.14 -5.50 -25.30
CA LEU A 67 -1.94 -4.36 -25.74
C LEU A 67 -1.13 -3.29 -26.48
N SER A 68 0.04 -3.64 -27.03
CA SER A 68 0.98 -2.77 -27.73
C SER A 68 0.31 -1.53 -28.36
N ASP A 69 0.72 -0.33 -27.90
CA ASP A 69 1.07 0.84 -28.73
C ASP A 69 0.62 2.25 -28.26
N THR A 70 0.21 2.50 -27.00
CA THR A 70 -0.29 3.86 -26.63
C THR A 70 0.23 4.51 -25.35
N ILE A 71 0.81 3.77 -24.39
CA ILE A 71 1.20 4.35 -23.10
C ILE A 71 2.72 4.55 -23.02
N ALA A 72 3.13 5.82 -23.00
CA ALA A 72 4.53 6.23 -22.85
C ALA A 72 5.12 5.72 -21.52
N PHE A 73 6.42 5.43 -21.51
CA PHE A 73 7.13 4.94 -20.31
C PHE A 73 7.01 5.91 -19.11
N GLY A 74 6.87 7.21 -19.38
CA GLY A 74 6.65 8.23 -18.35
C GLY A 74 5.28 8.16 -17.69
N GLU A 75 4.21 7.89 -18.43
CA GLU A 75 2.87 7.74 -17.87
C GLU A 75 2.81 6.54 -16.92
N LEU A 76 3.41 5.41 -17.32
CA LEU A 76 3.55 4.22 -16.47
C LEU A 76 4.27 4.50 -15.14
N ALA A 77 5.37 5.25 -15.19
CA ALA A 77 6.10 5.64 -13.99
C ALA A 77 5.26 6.55 -13.08
N GLY A 78 4.48 7.47 -13.67
CA GLY A 78 3.54 8.33 -12.93
C GLY A 78 2.44 7.52 -12.23
N MET A 79 1.83 6.55 -12.93
CA MET A 79 0.81 5.67 -12.36
C MET A 79 1.34 4.82 -11.22
N PHE A 80 2.56 4.27 -11.38
CA PHE A 80 3.20 3.47 -10.35
C PHE A 80 3.51 4.30 -9.10
N TRP A 81 3.97 5.54 -9.30
CA TRP A 81 4.20 6.48 -8.21
C TRP A 81 2.91 6.79 -7.44
N ILE A 82 1.81 7.09 -8.13
CA ILE A 82 0.50 7.35 -7.50
C ILE A 82 0.02 6.14 -6.70
N LEU A 83 0.09 4.95 -7.29
CA LEU A 83 -0.31 3.70 -6.63
C LEU A 83 0.52 3.48 -5.35
N GLY A 84 1.85 3.62 -5.45
CA GLY A 84 2.75 3.47 -4.31
C GLY A 84 2.44 4.45 -3.18
N VAL A 85 2.26 5.74 -3.50
CA VAL A 85 1.92 6.77 -2.51
C VAL A 85 0.55 6.49 -1.89
N SER A 86 -0.44 6.17 -2.72
CA SER A 86 -1.80 5.84 -2.28
C SER A 86 -1.86 4.60 -1.39
N MET A 87 -0.91 3.67 -1.52
CA MET A 87 -0.85 2.47 -0.71
C MET A 87 -0.04 2.66 0.59
N ILE A 88 1.09 3.36 0.54
CA ILE A 88 2.00 3.51 1.69
C ILE A 88 1.38 4.38 2.77
N TRP A 89 0.72 5.48 2.41
CA TRP A 89 0.19 6.43 3.39
C TRP A 89 -0.90 5.82 4.27
N PRO A 90 -2.00 5.26 3.72
CA PRO A 90 -3.09 4.75 4.56
C PRO A 90 -2.66 3.56 5.42
N TRP A 91 -1.79 2.68 4.90
CA TRP A 91 -1.24 1.56 5.67
C TRP A 91 -0.43 2.03 6.88
N ARG A 92 0.43 3.04 6.69
CA ARG A 92 1.22 3.66 7.77
C ARG A 92 0.30 4.23 8.85
N PHE A 93 -0.71 5.01 8.46
CA PHE A 93 -1.67 5.57 9.40
C PHE A 93 -2.42 4.46 10.17
N ALA A 94 -2.91 3.44 9.46
CA ALA A 94 -3.64 2.33 10.07
C ALA A 94 -2.80 1.53 11.09
N MET A 95 -1.52 1.30 10.80
CA MET A 95 -0.58 0.69 11.75
C MET A 95 -0.45 1.52 13.04
N HIS A 96 -0.32 2.85 12.93
CA HIS A 96 -0.24 3.71 14.11
C HIS A 96 -1.50 3.65 14.97
N PHE A 97 -2.69 3.62 14.35
CA PHE A 97 -3.95 3.48 15.08
C PHE A 97 -4.10 2.11 15.75
N GLN A 98 -3.75 1.02 15.07
CA GLN A 98 -3.79 -0.33 15.63
C GLN A 98 -2.81 -0.49 16.80
N LEU A 99 -1.61 0.08 16.70
CA LEU A 99 -0.64 0.09 17.79
C LEU A 99 -1.19 0.83 19.02
N LYS A 100 -1.72 2.05 18.82
CA LYS A 100 -2.35 2.82 19.91
C LYS A 100 -3.53 2.10 20.55
N ALA A 101 -4.38 1.45 19.75
CA ALA A 101 -5.52 0.68 20.24
C ALA A 101 -5.08 -0.52 21.10
N LYS A 102 -4.06 -1.26 20.67
CA LYS A 102 -3.51 -2.40 21.42
C LYS A 102 -2.80 -1.99 22.70
N LEU A 103 -2.05 -0.88 22.69
CA LEU A 103 -1.45 -0.31 23.90
C LEU A 103 -2.52 0.05 24.94
N LYS A 104 -3.62 0.69 24.52
CA LYS A 104 -4.74 1.04 25.41
C LYS A 104 -5.43 -0.20 26.01
N GLN A 105 -5.51 -1.30 25.26
CA GLN A 105 -6.02 -2.58 25.78
C GLN A 105 -5.08 -3.19 26.82
N GLN A 106 -3.76 -3.17 26.59
CA GLN A 106 -2.79 -3.64 27.58
C GLN A 106 -2.85 -2.84 28.88
N THR A 107 -2.96 -1.51 28.83
CA THR A 107 -3.08 -0.67 30.04
C THR A 107 -4.32 -1.04 30.86
N LYS A 108 -5.47 -1.27 30.21
CA LYS A 108 -6.70 -1.69 30.91
C LYS A 108 -6.58 -3.06 31.58
N VAL A 109 -5.93 -4.03 30.91
CA VAL A 109 -5.75 -5.38 31.48
C VAL A 109 -4.83 -5.34 32.71
N LYS A 110 -3.80 -4.49 32.70
CA LYS A 110 -2.87 -4.32 33.83
C LYS A 110 -3.52 -3.68 35.06
N THR A 111 -4.54 -2.83 34.88
CA THR A 111 -5.24 -2.15 35.99
C THR A 111 -6.28 -3.04 36.70
N ILE A 112 -6.72 -4.13 36.07
CA ILE A 112 -7.76 -5.03 36.61
C ILE A 112 -7.16 -6.21 37.41
N ARG A 113 -5.84 -6.42 37.31
CA ARG A 113 -5.11 -7.49 37.99
C ARG A 113 -4.30 -6.96 39.16
#